data_AF-A0A6B3H705-F1
#
_entry.id   AF-A0A6B3H705-F1
#
_cell.length_a   1.000
_cell.length_b   1.000
_cell.length_c   1.000
_cell.angle_alpha   90.00
_cell.angle_beta   90.00
_cell.angle_gamma   90.00
#
_symmetry.space_group_name_H-M   'P 1'
#
loop_
_entity.id
_entity.type
_entity.pdbx_description
1 polymer ?
#
loop_
_entity_poly.entity_id
_entity_poly.type
_entity_poly.pdbx_seq_one_letter_code
_entity_poly.pdbx_strand_id
1 'polypeptide(L)' 'GPIIEQEVERVGHDVTPDQLVAIGRDVECQALARAVKWHAERRILLNGRRTVIFN' A
#
# COMPACT_ATOMS: atom_id res chain seq x y z
N GLY A 1 10.79 5.31 -5.57
CA GLY A 1 11.73 4.48 -4.79
C GLY A 1 11.34 3.02 -4.89
N PRO A 2 12.05 2.10 -4.23
CA PRO A 2 11.65 0.69 -4.13
C PRO A 2 10.27 0.55 -3.46
N ILE A 3 9.36 -0.20 -4.10
CA ILE A 3 7.98 -0.42 -3.63
C ILE A 3 7.98 -1.44 -2.49
N ILE A 4 7.31 -1.13 -1.37
CA ILE A 4 7.21 -2.03 -0.20
C ILE A 4 5.89 -2.82 -0.20
N GLU A 5 4.77 -2.12 -0.39
CA GLU A 5 3.42 -2.70 -0.41
C GLU A 5 2.56 -1.95 -1.42
N GLN A 6 1.61 -2.65 -2.03
CA GLN A 6 0.58 -2.06 -2.87
C GLN A 6 -0.77 -2.71 -2.57
N GLU A 7 -1.81 -1.89 -2.49
CA GLU A 7 -3.18 -2.33 -2.29
C GLU A 7 -4.08 -1.82 -3.40
N VAL A 8 -5.14 -2.57 -3.66
CA VAL A 8 -6.15 -2.23 -4.66
C VAL A 8 -7.54 -2.51 -4.12
N GLU A 9 -8.49 -1.67 -4.50
CA GLU A 9 -9.89 -1.87 -4.21
C GLU A 9 -10.71 -1.77 -5.50
N ARG A 10 -11.76 -2.59 -5.60
CA ARG A 10 -12.65 -2.57 -6.77
C ARG A 10 -13.62 -1.42 -6.66
N VAL A 11 -13.81 -0.69 -7.75
CA VAL A 11 -14.77 0.42 -7.84
C VAL A 11 -15.74 0.19 -9.00
N GLY A 12 -16.98 0.65 -8.82
CA GLY A 12 -18.03 0.63 -9.83
C GLY A 12 -17.97 1.83 -10.77
N HIS A 13 -18.79 1.78 -11.83
CA HIS A 13 -18.92 2.89 -12.79
C HIS A 13 -19.76 4.06 -12.25
N ASP A 14 -20.51 3.81 -11.19
CA ASP A 14 -21.37 4.76 -10.46
C ASP A 14 -20.61 5.57 -9.40
N VAL A 15 -19.34 5.21 -9.14
CA VAL A 15 -18.53 5.86 -8.11
C VAL A 15 -18.10 7.25 -8.58
N THR A 16 -18.50 8.25 -7.81
CA THR A 16 -18.14 9.66 -8.07
C THR A 16 -16.68 9.93 -7.69
N PRO A 17 -16.07 11.01 -8.22
CA PRO A 17 -14.71 11.40 -7.85
C PRO A 17 -14.49 11.58 -6.34
N ASP A 18 -15.45 12.17 -5.62
CA ASP A 18 -15.33 12.37 -4.17
C ASP A 18 -15.39 11.04 -3.40
N GLN A 19 -16.19 10.09 -3.88
CA GLN A 19 -16.21 8.73 -3.32
C GLN A 19 -14.90 7.99 -3.62
N LEU A 20 -14.32 8.15 -4.82
CA LEU A 20 -13.01 7.58 -5.13
C LEU A 20 -11.91 8.13 -4.20
N VAL A 21 -11.98 9.41 -3.83
CA VAL A 21 -11.04 9.99 -2.84
C VAL A 21 -11.22 9.35 -1.47
N ALA A 22 -12.45 9.14 -1.02
CA ALA A 22 -12.71 8.47 0.25
C ALA A 22 -12.20 7.02 0.26
N ILE A 23 -12.50 6.25 -0.79
CA ILE A 23 -12.01 4.87 -0.98
C ILE A 23 -10.47 4.87 -1.04
N GLY A 24 -9.88 5.79 -1.79
CA GLY A 24 -8.43 5.92 -1.91
C GLY A 24 -7.75 6.15 -0.57
N ARG A 25 -8.32 6.98 0.31
CA ARG A 25 -7.78 7.20 1.67
C ARG A 25 -7.75 5.91 2.49
N ASP A 26 -8.78 5.07 2.38
CA ASP A 26 -8.84 3.81 3.12
C ASP A 26 -7.78 2.82 2.60
N VAL A 27 -7.64 2.70 1.27
CA VAL A 27 -6.61 1.88 0.62
C VAL A 27 -5.19 2.36 0.97
N GLU A 28 -4.95 3.67 0.92
CA GLU A 28 -3.69 4.30 1.30
C GLU A 28 -3.33 4.01 2.77
N CYS A 29 -4.29 4.15 3.68
CA CYS A 29 -4.09 3.84 5.10
C CYS A 29 -3.67 2.39 5.31
N GLN A 30 -4.32 1.44 4.63
CA GLN A 30 -4.00 0.02 4.76
C GLN A 30 -2.61 -0.31 4.22
N ALA A 31 -2.28 0.14 3.01
CA ALA A 31 -0.97 -0.09 2.41
C ALA A 31 0.15 0.49 3.28
N LEU A 32 -0.04 1.72 3.77
CA LEU A 32 0.94 2.39 4.62
C LEU A 32 1.10 1.68 5.97
N ALA A 33 0.00 1.30 6.64
CA ALA A 33 0.06 0.62 7.93
C ALA A 33 0.84 -0.70 7.85
N ARG A 34 0.64 -1.49 6.78
CA ARG A 34 1.39 -2.74 6.55
C ARG A 34 2.87 -2.48 6.26
N ALA A 35 3.17 -1.53 5.39
CA ALA A 35 4.55 -1.16 5.07
C ALA A 35 5.32 -0.71 6.32
N VAL A 36 4.69 0.13 7.16
CA VAL A 36 5.27 0.60 8.43
C VAL A 36 5.46 -0.57 9.40
N LYS A 37 4.49 -1.48 9.50
CA LYS A 37 4.63 -2.67 10.35
C LYS A 37 5.83 -3.52 9.94
N TRP A 38 5.96 -3.86 8.65
CA TRP A 38 7.11 -4.63 8.15
C TRP A 38 8.44 -3.90 8.34
N HIS A 39 8.44 -2.58 8.21
CA HIS A 39 9.61 -1.77 8.49
C HIS A 39 10.01 -1.85 9.97
N ALA A 40 9.05 -1.68 10.89
CA ALA A 40 9.28 -1.76 12.33
C ALA A 40 9.75 -3.15 12.77
N GLU A 41 9.22 -4.20 12.15
CA GLU A 41 9.61 -5.60 12.37
C GLU A 41 10.93 -5.99 11.69
N ARG A 42 11.61 -5.04 11.01
CA ARG A 42 12.86 -5.27 10.24
C ARG A 42 12.75 -6.36 9.18
N ARG A 43 11.60 -6.44 8.52
CA ARG A 43 11.28 -7.46 7.49
C ARG A 43 11.59 -7.03 6.06
N ILE A 44 12.09 -5.82 5.87
CA ILE A 44 12.33 -5.22 4.55
C ILE A 44 13.84 -5.23 4.25
N LEU A 45 14.23 -5.90 3.18
CA LEU A 45 15.59 -5.82 2.62
C LEU A 45 15.57 -5.11 1.27
N LEU A 46 16.43 -4.11 1.10
CA LEU A 46 16.62 -3.43 -0.18
C LEU A 46 17.41 -4.33 -1.16
N ASN A 47 16.90 -4.47 -2.38
CA ASN A 47 17.54 -5.21 -3.48
C ASN A 47 17.61 -4.33 -4.73
N GLY A 48 18.60 -3.44 -4.75
CA GLY A 48 18.76 -2.43 -5.80
C GLY A 48 17.53 -1.52 -5.88
N ARG A 49 16.74 -1.66 -6.94
CA ARG A 49 15.50 -0.89 -7.16
C ARG A 49 14.23 -1.56 -6.65
N ARG A 50 14.35 -2.70 -5.97
CA ARG A 50 13.25 -3.52 -5.43
C ARG A 50 13.43 -3.76 -3.93
N THR A 51 12.42 -4.32 -3.27
CA THR A 51 12.51 -4.83 -1.89
C THR A 51 12.20 -6.32 -1.85
N VAL A 52 12.77 -7.01 -0.88
CA VAL A 52 12.39 -8.37 -0.46
C VAL A 52 11.72 -8.24 0.91
N ILE A 53 10.53 -8.80 1.07
CA ILE A 53 9.77 -8.83 2.33
C ILE A 53 9.84 -10.25 2.89
N PHE A 54 10.29 -10.41 4.13
CA PHE A 54 10.34 -11.71 4.81
C PHE A 54 9.00 -12.03 5.51
N ASN A 55 8.56 -13.30 5.48
CA ASN A 55 7.30 -13.76 6.09
C ASN A 55 7.42 -14.05 7.58
#